data_AF-A0A959AYD9-F1
#
_entry.id   AF-A0A959AYD9-F1
#
_cell.length_a   1.000
_cell.length_b   1.000
_cell.length_c   1.000
_cell.angle_alpha   90.00
_cell.angle_beta   90.00
_cell.angle_gamma   90.00
#
_symmetry.space_group_name_H-M   'P 1'
#
loop_
_entity.id
_entity.type
_entity.pdbx_description
1 polymer ?
#
loop_
_entity_poly.entity_id
_entity_poly.type
_entity_poly.pdbx_seq_one_letter_code
_entity_poly.pdbx_strand_id
1 'polypeptide(L)'
;GIDNGGARRIDEYSPWNNPSYGGGEGDAYVDFIVETLKPYVDANYRTKPEREFTGIMGSSLGGLISFYAGIEHQDVFSKVGAFSSSFWFADEVFTHVANTGKEADMRIYMIAGQLEGSGGGQVADMNAMYNTLLSAGFSEEEVIALSHADGQHSEWYWAREFPAAYEWLYQAGTTDVKIQDWEKPLFRVFPNPSDTNFQVITTAALKNVQYEVLSVDGRLVRQRAPLGDGMIRPDGLEAGVFFLRAYSEGKLIGVLKLVRH
;
A
#
# COMPACT_ATOMS: atom_id res chain seq x y z
N GLY A 1 -14.95 -17.81 1.30
CA GLY A 1 -15.30 -16.61 2.07
C GLY A 1 -15.54 -17.00 3.50
N ILE A 2 -15.71 -16.02 4.38
CA ILE A 2 -16.25 -16.22 5.72
C ILE A 2 -17.77 -16.40 5.56
N ASP A 3 -18.35 -17.34 6.32
CA ASP A 3 -19.81 -17.54 6.30
C ASP A 3 -20.51 -16.42 7.09
N ASN A 4 -21.75 -16.10 6.72
CA ASN A 4 -22.53 -15.02 7.32
C ASN A 4 -23.87 -15.52 7.84
N GLY A 5 -24.53 -14.76 8.72
CA GLY A 5 -25.83 -15.09 9.30
C GLY A 5 -27.01 -15.08 8.32
N GLY A 6 -26.76 -15.12 7.01
CA GLY A 6 -27.77 -15.21 5.95
C GLY A 6 -28.71 -14.01 5.94
N ALA A 7 -29.87 -14.15 6.58
CA ALA A 7 -30.81 -13.05 6.79
C ALA A 7 -30.21 -11.92 7.66
N ARG A 8 -29.23 -12.22 8.51
CA ARG A 8 -28.52 -11.27 9.39
C ARG A 8 -27.27 -10.66 8.77
N ARG A 9 -26.92 -11.02 7.53
CA ARG A 9 -25.71 -10.55 6.83
C ARG A 9 -25.60 -9.02 6.77
N ILE A 10 -26.71 -8.28 6.69
CA ILE A 10 -26.66 -6.81 6.64
C ILE A 10 -26.24 -6.23 7.99
N ASP A 11 -26.67 -6.84 9.09
CA ASP A 11 -26.29 -6.44 10.44
C ASP A 11 -24.78 -6.64 10.66
N GLU A 12 -24.25 -7.78 10.23
CA GLU A 12 -22.82 -8.16 10.28
C GLU A 12 -21.93 -7.34 9.33
N TYR A 13 -22.44 -6.90 8.17
CA TYR A 13 -21.63 -6.30 7.10
C TYR A 13 -21.64 -4.76 7.12
N SER A 14 -22.15 -4.14 8.19
CA SER A 14 -21.97 -2.72 8.44
C SER A 14 -21.84 -2.43 9.93
N PRO A 15 -20.81 -1.69 10.38
CA PRO A 15 -20.72 -1.22 11.76
C PRO A 15 -21.71 -0.09 12.05
N TRP A 16 -22.29 0.54 11.02
CA TRP A 16 -23.29 1.60 11.15
C TRP A 16 -24.69 1.10 10.79
N ASN A 17 -25.71 1.72 11.40
CA ASN A 17 -27.10 1.39 11.12
C ASN A 17 -27.62 2.25 9.97
N ASN A 18 -27.95 1.63 8.83
CA ASN A 18 -28.65 2.30 7.74
C ASN A 18 -30.17 2.32 8.03
N PRO A 19 -30.83 3.50 8.02
CA PRO A 19 -32.26 3.63 8.34
C PRO A 19 -33.24 2.82 7.46
N SER A 20 -32.80 2.39 6.27
CA SER A 20 -33.61 1.61 5.33
C SER A 20 -33.30 0.11 5.33
N TYR A 21 -32.13 -0.30 5.82
CA TYR A 21 -31.61 -1.66 5.62
C TYR A 21 -31.16 -2.40 6.89
N GLY A 22 -30.98 -1.72 8.03
CA GLY A 22 -30.34 -2.32 9.22
C GLY A 22 -28.83 -2.12 9.22
N GLY A 23 -28.07 -2.99 9.88
CA GLY A 23 -26.66 -2.72 10.20
C GLY A 23 -26.44 -2.36 11.67
N GLY A 24 -25.17 -2.32 12.10
CA GLY A 24 -24.76 -1.96 13.46
C GLY A 24 -24.08 -3.08 14.25
N GLU A 25 -23.81 -4.24 13.64
CA GLU A 25 -23.09 -5.37 14.27
C GLU A 25 -21.73 -5.65 13.61
N GLY A 26 -21.29 -4.75 12.70
CA GLY A 26 -20.02 -4.87 11.99
C GLY A 26 -18.79 -4.89 12.89
N ASP A 27 -18.75 -4.10 13.97
CA ASP A 27 -17.66 -4.10 14.95
C ASP A 27 -17.47 -5.51 15.52
N ALA A 28 -18.55 -6.09 16.06
CA ALA A 28 -18.53 -7.44 16.65
C ALA A 28 -18.19 -8.54 15.62
N TYR A 29 -18.56 -8.37 14.35
CA TYR A 29 -18.17 -9.27 13.28
C TYR A 29 -16.67 -9.17 12.95
N VAL A 30 -16.10 -7.96 12.96
CA VAL A 30 -14.66 -7.75 12.73
C VAL A 30 -13.82 -8.18 13.94
N ASP A 31 -14.26 -7.89 15.17
CA ASP A 31 -13.66 -8.42 16.41
C ASP A 31 -13.61 -9.94 16.37
N PHE A 32 -14.70 -10.61 15.98
CA PHE A 32 -14.70 -12.07 15.78
C PHE A 32 -13.65 -12.53 14.75
N ILE A 33 -13.46 -11.78 13.64
CA ILE A 33 -12.42 -12.10 12.65
C ILE A 33 -11.02 -11.97 13.26
N VAL A 34 -10.75 -10.86 13.95
CA VAL A 34 -9.43 -10.50 14.47
C VAL A 34 -9.04 -11.31 15.70
N GLU A 35 -9.93 -11.44 16.68
CA GLU A 35 -9.66 -12.05 17.98
C GLU A 35 -9.89 -13.57 18.00
N THR A 36 -10.76 -14.10 17.13
CA THR A 36 -11.16 -15.52 17.13
C THR A 36 -10.77 -16.26 15.85
N LEU A 37 -11.26 -15.81 14.68
CA LEU A 37 -11.12 -16.59 13.44
C LEU A 37 -9.69 -16.61 12.92
N LYS A 38 -9.01 -15.47 12.80
CA LYS A 38 -7.63 -15.40 12.33
C LYS A 38 -6.67 -16.17 13.25
N PRO A 39 -6.70 -15.99 14.59
CA PRO A 39 -5.88 -16.79 15.50
C PRO A 39 -6.14 -18.30 15.40
N TYR A 40 -7.39 -18.73 15.21
CA TYR A 40 -7.70 -20.13 14.97
C TYR A 40 -7.09 -20.64 13.66
N VAL A 41 -7.19 -19.86 12.57
CA VAL A 41 -6.61 -20.24 11.27
C VAL A 41 -5.09 -20.30 11.35
N ASP A 42 -4.44 -19.32 11.96
CA ASP A 42 -2.97 -19.28 12.12
C ASP A 42 -2.44 -20.41 13.01
N ALA A 43 -3.21 -20.86 14.01
CA ALA A 43 -2.83 -21.99 14.86
C ALA A 43 -3.02 -23.37 14.20
N ASN A 44 -3.95 -23.50 13.24
CA ASN A 44 -4.33 -24.79 12.64
C ASN A 44 -3.82 -25.00 11.21
N TYR A 45 -3.35 -23.95 10.53
CA TYR A 45 -2.85 -24.01 9.16
C TYR A 45 -1.48 -23.33 9.03
N ARG A 46 -0.71 -23.72 8.01
CA ARG A 46 0.61 -23.13 7.74
C ARG A 46 0.47 -21.78 7.02
N THR A 47 0.02 -20.77 7.74
CA THR A 47 -0.05 -19.38 7.29
C THR A 47 1.30 -18.67 7.46
N LYS A 48 1.33 -17.40 7.04
CA LYS A 48 2.27 -16.40 7.54
C LYS A 48 1.43 -15.43 8.39
N PRO A 49 1.47 -15.52 9.73
CA PRO A 49 0.51 -14.83 10.59
C PRO A 49 0.77 -13.31 10.67
N GLU A 50 1.92 -12.85 10.20
CA GLU A 50 2.34 -11.45 10.29
C GLU A 50 1.47 -10.54 9.41
N ARG A 51 1.33 -9.28 9.85
CA ARG A 51 0.51 -8.25 9.22
C ARG A 51 0.82 -8.09 7.73
N GLU A 52 2.11 -8.06 7.38
CA GLU A 52 2.61 -7.88 6.02
C GLU A 52 2.28 -9.05 5.07
N PHE A 53 1.70 -10.14 5.58
CA PHE A 53 1.15 -11.26 4.79
C PHE A 53 -0.37 -11.43 4.96
N THR A 54 -1.00 -10.65 5.83
CA THR A 54 -2.44 -10.68 6.11
C THR A 54 -3.19 -9.63 5.27
N GLY A 55 -4.32 -10.03 4.69
CA GLY A 55 -5.22 -9.15 3.97
C GLY A 55 -6.67 -9.63 4.02
N ILE A 56 -7.60 -8.69 3.84
CA ILE A 56 -9.05 -8.94 3.83
C ILE A 56 -9.68 -8.37 2.56
N MET A 57 -10.71 -9.03 2.02
CA MET A 57 -11.37 -8.56 0.81
C MET A 57 -12.79 -9.09 0.65
N GLY A 58 -13.62 -8.31 -0.05
CA GLY A 58 -14.98 -8.69 -0.41
C GLY A 58 -15.59 -7.76 -1.45
N SER A 59 -16.83 -8.05 -1.84
CA SER A 59 -17.60 -7.24 -2.78
C SER A 59 -18.91 -6.72 -2.21
N SER A 60 -19.43 -5.61 -2.75
CA SER A 60 -20.68 -4.99 -2.29
C SER A 60 -20.60 -4.63 -0.79
N LEU A 61 -21.60 -4.97 0.02
CA LEU A 61 -21.51 -4.91 1.49
C LEU A 61 -20.33 -5.70 2.07
N GLY A 62 -19.92 -6.80 1.43
CA GLY A 62 -18.71 -7.55 1.81
C GLY A 62 -17.43 -6.74 1.59
N GLY A 63 -17.44 -5.84 0.60
CA GLY A 63 -16.36 -4.89 0.34
C GLY A 63 -16.37 -3.73 1.33
N LEU A 64 -17.54 -3.30 1.80
CA LEU A 64 -17.69 -2.30 2.88
C LEU A 64 -17.08 -2.82 4.19
N ILE A 65 -17.49 -4.00 4.66
CA ILE A 65 -16.99 -4.56 5.94
C ILE A 65 -15.51 -4.95 5.87
N SER A 66 -15.03 -5.43 4.71
CA SER A 66 -13.60 -5.70 4.50
C SER A 66 -12.77 -4.42 4.50
N PHE A 67 -13.30 -3.34 3.94
CA PHE A 67 -12.65 -2.03 3.96
C PHE A 67 -12.60 -1.47 5.38
N TYR A 68 -13.72 -1.49 6.10
CA TYR A 68 -13.79 -1.08 7.51
C TYR A 68 -12.78 -1.83 8.37
N ALA A 69 -12.79 -3.16 8.33
CA ALA A 69 -11.85 -4.01 9.07
C ALA A 69 -10.37 -3.66 8.82
N GLY A 70 -10.03 -3.27 7.59
CA GLY A 70 -8.68 -2.87 7.23
C GLY A 70 -8.27 -1.49 7.75
N ILE A 71 -9.22 -0.56 7.92
CA ILE A 71 -8.97 0.79 8.46
C ILE A 71 -9.00 0.80 9.99
N GLU A 72 -9.87 0.00 10.62
CA GLU A 72 -9.94 -0.16 12.08
C GLU A 72 -8.72 -0.95 12.60
N HIS A 73 -8.42 -2.11 12.02
CA HIS A 73 -7.29 -2.96 12.44
C HIS A 73 -6.12 -2.86 11.48
N GLN A 74 -5.60 -1.64 11.35
CA GLN A 74 -4.37 -1.37 10.58
C GLN A 74 -3.15 -2.09 11.14
N ASP A 75 -3.18 -2.62 12.36
CA ASP A 75 -2.14 -3.45 12.97
C ASP A 75 -2.21 -4.92 12.51
N VAL A 76 -3.40 -5.42 12.17
CA VAL A 76 -3.66 -6.80 11.71
C VAL A 76 -3.59 -6.92 10.19
N PHE A 77 -4.19 -5.98 9.45
CA PHE A 77 -4.30 -6.03 8.00
C PHE A 77 -3.33 -5.04 7.33
N SER A 78 -2.60 -5.50 6.31
CA SER A 78 -1.81 -4.62 5.42
C SER A 78 -2.40 -4.50 4.01
N LYS A 79 -3.44 -5.27 3.69
CA LYS A 79 -4.00 -5.43 2.35
C LYS A 79 -5.53 -5.45 2.39
N VAL A 80 -6.16 -4.63 1.56
CA VAL A 80 -7.62 -4.49 1.47
C VAL A 80 -8.05 -4.61 0.00
N GLY A 81 -8.96 -5.54 -0.31
CA GLY A 81 -9.64 -5.61 -1.61
C GLY A 81 -11.12 -5.23 -1.48
N ALA A 82 -11.52 -4.12 -2.11
CA ALA A 82 -12.83 -3.50 -1.91
C ALA A 82 -13.57 -3.39 -3.26
N PHE A 83 -14.35 -4.42 -3.62
CA PHE A 83 -14.91 -4.56 -4.97
C PHE A 83 -16.36 -4.09 -5.04
N SER A 84 -16.65 -3.03 -5.79
CA SER A 84 -18.00 -2.43 -5.86
C SER A 84 -18.55 -2.11 -4.45
N SER A 85 -17.68 -1.67 -3.53
CA SER A 85 -17.98 -1.54 -2.11
C SER A 85 -19.10 -0.53 -1.84
N SER A 86 -20.07 -0.91 -1.02
CA SER A 86 -21.27 -0.11 -0.75
C SER A 86 -20.99 1.09 0.20
N PHE A 87 -20.09 2.00 -0.18
CA PHE A 87 -19.76 3.19 0.62
C PHE A 87 -20.97 4.13 0.80
N TRP A 88 -21.92 4.14 -0.14
CA TRP A 88 -23.22 4.83 0.00
C TRP A 88 -24.10 4.31 1.15
N PHE A 89 -23.77 3.16 1.75
CA PHE A 89 -24.60 2.54 2.79
C PHE A 89 -24.60 3.33 4.11
N ALA A 90 -23.52 4.05 4.40
CA ALA A 90 -23.38 4.88 5.61
C ALA A 90 -22.30 5.94 5.38
N ASP A 91 -22.66 7.23 5.45
CA ASP A 91 -21.72 8.36 5.30
C ASP A 91 -20.63 8.34 6.39
N GLU A 92 -20.91 7.68 7.51
CA GLU A 92 -20.00 7.41 8.61
C GLU A 92 -18.71 6.72 8.16
N VAL A 93 -18.70 5.95 7.06
CA VAL A 93 -17.47 5.31 6.53
C VAL A 93 -16.40 6.33 6.13
N PHE A 94 -16.80 7.47 5.54
CA PHE A 94 -15.87 8.54 5.16
C PHE A 94 -15.38 9.28 6.41
N THR A 95 -16.28 9.50 7.37
CA THR A 95 -15.95 10.15 8.65
C THR A 95 -15.00 9.30 9.49
N HIS A 96 -15.18 7.98 9.48
CA HIS A 96 -14.31 7.01 10.15
C HIS A 96 -12.90 7.07 9.56
N VAL A 97 -12.73 6.94 8.24
CA VAL A 97 -11.41 7.06 7.58
C VAL A 97 -10.73 8.39 7.88
N ALA A 98 -11.47 9.50 7.85
CA ALA A 98 -10.94 10.83 8.14
C ALA A 98 -10.50 11.02 9.61
N ASN A 99 -11.13 10.31 10.56
CA ASN A 99 -10.81 10.38 11.98
C ASN A 99 -9.70 9.41 12.39
N THR A 100 -9.70 8.19 11.86
CA THR A 100 -8.69 7.16 12.15
C THR A 100 -7.34 7.53 11.51
N GLY A 101 -7.37 8.03 10.27
CA GLY A 101 -6.14 8.36 9.55
C GLY A 101 -5.33 7.13 9.12
N LYS A 102 -4.15 7.38 8.54
CA LYS A 102 -3.13 6.35 8.33
C LYS A 102 -2.27 6.17 9.58
N GLU A 103 -2.25 4.95 10.11
CA GLU A 103 -1.39 4.53 11.23
C GLU A 103 -0.23 3.63 10.77
N ALA A 104 -0.40 2.89 9.66
CA ALA A 104 0.63 2.00 9.11
C ALA A 104 0.56 1.92 7.56
N ASP A 105 1.66 1.51 6.92
CA ASP A 105 1.69 1.34 5.45
C ASP A 105 0.72 0.25 4.98
N MET A 106 -0.06 0.53 3.93
CA MET A 106 -1.10 -0.37 3.44
C MET A 106 -1.10 -0.52 1.91
N ARG A 107 -1.86 -1.50 1.43
CA ARG A 107 -2.29 -1.60 0.04
C ARG A 107 -3.79 -1.77 -0.05
N ILE A 108 -4.46 -0.80 -0.66
CA ILE A 108 -5.91 -0.75 -0.79
C ILE A 108 -6.25 -0.78 -2.28
N TYR A 109 -6.96 -1.82 -2.73
CA TYR A 109 -7.35 -2.00 -4.13
C TYR A 109 -8.87 -1.93 -4.25
N MET A 110 -9.36 -0.87 -4.90
CA MET A 110 -10.77 -0.58 -5.10
C MET A 110 -11.14 -0.68 -6.58
N ILE A 111 -12.31 -1.26 -6.86
CA ILE A 111 -12.90 -1.26 -8.21
C ILE A 111 -14.37 -0.85 -8.15
N ALA A 112 -14.85 -0.17 -9.18
CA ALA A 112 -16.26 0.09 -9.41
C ALA A 112 -16.56 0.09 -10.92
N GLY A 113 -17.63 -0.56 -11.33
CA GLY A 113 -18.08 -0.60 -12.73
C GLY A 113 -18.84 0.65 -13.13
N GLN A 114 -18.66 1.12 -14.36
CA GLN A 114 -19.36 2.34 -14.83
C GLN A 114 -20.85 2.12 -15.12
N LEU A 115 -21.31 0.85 -15.17
CA LEU A 115 -22.72 0.48 -15.28
C LEU A 115 -23.35 0.19 -13.90
N GLU A 116 -22.68 0.56 -12.80
CA GLU A 116 -23.17 0.37 -11.44
C GLU A 116 -23.96 1.58 -10.90
N GLY A 117 -25.08 1.29 -10.24
CA GLY A 117 -26.03 2.29 -9.76
C GLY A 117 -26.75 3.05 -10.88
N SER A 118 -27.54 4.06 -10.52
CA SER A 118 -28.25 4.92 -11.49
C SER A 118 -27.30 5.91 -12.17
N GLY A 119 -26.45 5.43 -13.08
CA GLY A 119 -25.55 6.25 -13.89
C GLY A 119 -24.17 6.49 -13.28
N GLY A 120 -23.59 5.49 -12.60
CA GLY A 120 -22.19 5.54 -12.13
C GLY A 120 -21.98 6.10 -10.73
N GLY A 121 -23.03 6.21 -9.90
CA GLY A 121 -22.92 6.66 -8.49
C GLY A 121 -21.86 5.86 -7.70
N GLN A 122 -21.81 4.55 -7.91
CA GLN A 122 -20.83 3.66 -7.28
C GLN A 122 -19.35 4.01 -7.61
N VAL A 123 -19.09 4.61 -8.78
CA VAL A 123 -17.77 5.13 -9.17
C VAL A 123 -17.50 6.48 -8.51
N ALA A 124 -18.52 7.32 -8.35
CA ALA A 124 -18.41 8.57 -7.59
C ALA A 124 -18.07 8.32 -6.11
N ASP A 125 -18.73 7.34 -5.48
CA ASP A 125 -18.49 6.95 -4.09
C ASP A 125 -17.05 6.40 -3.90
N MET A 126 -16.59 5.56 -4.82
CA MET A 126 -15.21 5.04 -4.82
C MET A 126 -14.18 6.17 -4.96
N ASN A 127 -14.43 7.13 -5.86
CA ASN A 127 -13.54 8.28 -6.05
C ASN A 127 -13.56 9.24 -4.84
N ALA A 128 -14.71 9.41 -4.18
CA ALA A 128 -14.80 10.14 -2.92
C ALA A 128 -13.99 9.44 -1.82
N MET A 129 -14.05 8.11 -1.74
CA MET A 129 -13.27 7.34 -0.77
C MET A 129 -11.76 7.42 -1.05
N TYR A 130 -11.36 7.34 -2.32
CA TYR A 130 -9.96 7.55 -2.75
C TYR A 130 -9.42 8.91 -2.26
N ASN A 131 -10.16 9.99 -2.49
CA ASN A 131 -9.77 11.33 -2.02
C ASN A 131 -9.76 11.43 -0.48
N THR A 132 -10.65 10.70 0.20
CA THR A 132 -10.72 10.65 1.67
C THR A 132 -9.48 9.94 2.24
N LEU A 133 -9.06 8.82 1.64
CA LEU A 133 -7.82 8.11 2.00
C LEU A 133 -6.58 8.99 1.79
N LEU A 134 -6.45 9.67 0.64
CA LEU A 134 -5.33 10.59 0.42
C LEU A 134 -5.31 11.74 1.45
N SER A 135 -6.49 12.26 1.82
CA SER A 135 -6.61 13.29 2.86
C SER A 135 -6.30 12.76 4.28
N ALA A 136 -6.52 11.47 4.51
CA ALA A 136 -6.22 10.74 5.75
C ALA A 136 -4.73 10.33 5.88
N GLY A 137 -3.91 10.55 4.85
CA GLY A 137 -2.46 10.35 4.88
C GLY A 137 -1.92 9.14 4.11
N PHE A 138 -2.79 8.39 3.41
CA PHE A 138 -2.37 7.33 2.48
C PHE A 138 -1.79 7.94 1.19
N SER A 139 -0.84 7.27 0.55
CA SER A 139 -0.22 7.73 -0.71
C SER A 139 -0.86 7.13 -1.97
N GLU A 140 -0.58 7.74 -3.13
CA GLU A 140 -1.05 7.23 -4.43
C GLU A 140 -0.43 5.86 -4.79
N GLU A 141 0.72 5.51 -4.20
CA GLU A 141 1.32 4.18 -4.32
C GLU A 141 0.66 3.11 -3.43
N GLU A 142 -0.11 3.52 -2.42
CA GLU A 142 -0.81 2.65 -1.47
C GLU A 142 -2.26 2.36 -1.87
N VAL A 143 -2.84 3.17 -2.76
CA VAL A 143 -4.27 3.09 -3.10
C VAL A 143 -4.47 3.01 -4.62
N ILE A 144 -5.06 1.92 -5.09
CA ILE A 144 -5.58 1.79 -6.45
C ILE A 144 -7.09 1.96 -6.43
N ALA A 145 -7.62 2.78 -7.34
CA ALA A 145 -9.05 2.89 -7.63
C ALA A 145 -9.26 2.80 -9.15
N LEU A 146 -9.97 1.78 -9.63
CA LEU A 146 -10.18 1.54 -11.07
C LEU A 146 -11.66 1.46 -11.44
N SER A 147 -11.99 1.93 -12.64
CA SER A 147 -13.32 1.73 -13.23
C SER A 147 -13.26 1.29 -14.69
N HIS A 148 -14.21 0.43 -15.05
CA HIS A 148 -14.31 -0.15 -16.38
C HIS A 148 -15.67 0.15 -17.00
N ALA A 149 -15.68 0.53 -18.28
CA ALA A 149 -16.87 0.95 -19.02
C ALA A 149 -17.94 -0.14 -19.15
N ASP A 150 -17.54 -1.42 -19.08
CA ASP A 150 -18.42 -2.58 -19.10
C ASP A 150 -18.73 -3.15 -17.72
N GLY A 151 -18.04 -2.68 -16.67
CA GLY A 151 -18.15 -3.21 -15.31
C GLY A 151 -19.55 -3.02 -14.73
N GLN A 152 -20.06 -4.06 -14.08
CA GLN A 152 -21.39 -4.16 -13.47
C GLN A 152 -21.27 -4.71 -12.05
N HIS A 153 -22.33 -4.54 -11.24
CA HIS A 153 -22.39 -5.02 -9.86
C HIS A 153 -22.67 -6.54 -9.86
N SER A 154 -21.66 -7.32 -10.21
CA SER A 154 -21.82 -8.73 -10.60
C SER A 154 -20.55 -9.56 -10.41
N GLU A 155 -20.74 -10.85 -10.17
CA GLU A 155 -19.67 -11.81 -9.91
C GLU A 155 -18.71 -11.96 -11.09
N TRP A 156 -19.19 -11.80 -12.33
CA TRP A 156 -18.33 -11.89 -13.51
C TRP A 156 -17.27 -10.77 -13.53
N TYR A 157 -17.64 -9.56 -13.09
CA TYR A 157 -16.74 -8.41 -13.07
C TYR A 157 -15.72 -8.58 -11.93
N TRP A 158 -16.19 -8.93 -10.74
CA TRP A 158 -15.33 -9.22 -9.59
C TRP A 158 -14.34 -10.36 -9.86
N ALA A 159 -14.77 -11.42 -10.55
CA ALA A 159 -13.91 -12.54 -10.93
C ALA A 159 -12.87 -12.15 -12.02
N ARG A 160 -13.21 -11.20 -12.90
CA ARG A 160 -12.28 -10.68 -13.93
C ARG A 160 -11.15 -9.85 -13.30
N GLU A 161 -11.48 -8.99 -12.35
CA GLU A 161 -10.50 -8.08 -11.72
C GLU A 161 -9.71 -8.74 -10.57
N PHE A 162 -10.24 -9.80 -9.95
CA PHE A 162 -9.61 -10.50 -8.82
C PHE A 162 -8.13 -10.85 -9.02
N PRO A 163 -7.68 -11.42 -10.17
CA PRO A 163 -6.27 -11.78 -10.34
C PRO A 163 -5.34 -10.58 -10.26
N ALA A 164 -5.67 -9.46 -10.93
CA ALA A 164 -4.87 -8.25 -10.93
C ALA A 164 -4.83 -7.60 -9.53
N ALA A 165 -5.98 -7.59 -8.83
CA ALA A 165 -6.05 -7.12 -7.45
C ALA A 165 -5.16 -7.95 -6.52
N TYR A 166 -5.27 -9.28 -6.58
CA TYR A 166 -4.45 -10.19 -5.78
C TYR A 166 -2.97 -10.05 -6.09
N GLU A 167 -2.60 -10.03 -7.38
CA GLU A 167 -1.21 -9.86 -7.82
C GLU A 167 -0.61 -8.55 -7.35
N TRP A 168 -1.36 -7.44 -7.34
CA TRP A 168 -0.87 -6.16 -6.83
C TRP A 168 -0.81 -6.13 -5.30
N LEU A 169 -1.87 -6.56 -4.60
CA LEU A 169 -1.90 -6.61 -3.14
C LEU A 169 -0.72 -7.44 -2.59
N TYR A 170 -0.47 -8.62 -3.17
CA TYR A 170 0.60 -9.54 -2.77
C TYR A 170 1.86 -9.47 -3.64
N GLN A 171 2.00 -8.46 -4.51
CA GLN A 171 3.23 -8.24 -5.27
C GLN A 171 4.38 -8.08 -4.27
N ALA A 172 5.54 -8.67 -4.55
CA ALA A 172 6.73 -8.53 -3.69
C ALA A 172 7.23 -7.07 -3.68
N GLY A 173 6.60 -6.25 -2.84
CA GLY A 173 6.87 -4.84 -2.63
C GLY A 173 8.04 -4.68 -1.68
N THR A 174 9.24 -4.71 -2.25
CA THR A 174 10.52 -4.82 -1.52
C THR A 174 10.67 -6.13 -0.72
N THR A 175 11.93 -6.56 -0.63
CA THR A 175 12.40 -7.76 0.05
C THR A 175 12.13 -7.73 1.57
N ASP A 176 12.39 -8.85 2.27
CA ASP A 176 12.46 -8.94 3.75
C ASP A 176 13.50 -8.02 4.43
N VAL A 177 14.00 -6.99 3.74
CA VAL A 177 14.56 -5.81 4.36
C VAL A 177 13.40 -5.08 5.03
N LYS A 178 13.26 -5.26 6.34
CA LYS A 178 12.60 -4.26 7.19
C LYS A 178 13.11 -2.89 6.75
N ILE A 179 12.23 -2.01 6.31
CA ILE A 179 12.52 -0.58 6.35
C ILE A 179 12.53 -0.20 7.82
N GLN A 180 13.65 -0.53 8.48
CA GLN A 180 14.16 0.24 9.60
C GLN A 180 14.10 1.69 9.14
N ASP A 181 13.50 2.59 9.91
CA ASP A 181 13.27 3.97 9.50
C ASP A 181 14.55 4.57 8.92
N TRP A 182 14.61 4.73 7.59
CA TRP A 182 15.74 5.39 6.97
C TRP A 182 15.55 6.88 7.25
N GLU A 183 16.18 7.33 8.34
CA GLU A 183 16.50 8.74 8.57
C GLU A 183 16.88 9.36 7.21
N LYS A 184 16.18 10.44 6.83
CA LYS A 184 16.30 11.07 5.51
C LYS A 184 17.79 11.12 5.12
N PRO A 185 18.19 10.51 3.97
CA PRO A 185 19.59 10.23 3.69
C PRO A 185 20.42 11.49 3.87
N LEU A 186 21.56 11.39 4.56
CA LEU A 186 22.38 12.54 4.96
C LEU A 186 23.16 13.16 3.77
N PHE A 187 22.73 12.88 2.55
CA PHE A 187 23.23 13.38 1.29
C PHE A 187 22.13 13.36 0.23
N ARG A 188 22.34 14.15 -0.83
CA ARG A 188 21.59 14.13 -2.09
C ARG A 188 22.56 14.11 -3.27
N VAL A 189 22.08 13.74 -4.45
CA VAL A 189 22.87 13.75 -5.70
C VAL A 189 22.26 14.72 -6.70
N PHE A 190 23.09 15.58 -7.30
CA PHE A 190 22.67 16.55 -8.32
C PHE A 190 23.79 16.84 -9.34
N PRO A 191 23.50 17.04 -10.63
CA PRO A 191 22.25 16.71 -11.30
C PRO A 191 22.01 15.18 -11.27
N ASN A 192 20.73 14.79 -11.29
CA ASN A 192 20.31 13.41 -11.33
C ASN A 192 18.89 13.37 -11.95
N PRO A 193 18.71 12.92 -13.19
CA PRO A 193 19.70 12.24 -14.06
C PRO A 193 20.92 13.09 -14.50
N SER A 194 21.99 12.44 -14.98
CA SER A 194 23.18 13.09 -15.56
C SER A 194 23.99 12.17 -16.50
N ASP A 195 24.49 12.74 -17.60
CA ASP A 195 25.50 12.11 -18.50
C ASP A 195 26.95 12.45 -18.11
N THR A 196 27.12 13.44 -17.24
CA THR A 196 28.40 13.94 -16.80
C THR A 196 28.60 13.61 -15.33
N ASN A 197 29.06 14.54 -14.51
CA ASN A 197 29.32 14.28 -13.10
C ASN A 197 28.02 14.33 -12.29
N PHE A 198 28.01 13.56 -11.21
CA PHE A 198 27.02 13.57 -10.16
C PHE A 198 27.65 14.18 -8.89
N GLN A 199 27.23 15.37 -8.48
CA GLN A 199 27.70 15.98 -7.24
C GLN A 199 26.94 15.38 -6.05
N VAL A 200 27.68 14.85 -5.08
CA VAL A 200 27.13 14.42 -3.79
C VAL A 200 27.17 15.60 -2.84
N ILE A 201 26.00 16.05 -2.40
CA ILE A 201 25.82 17.18 -1.48
C ILE A 201 25.37 16.60 -0.15
N THR A 202 26.22 16.63 0.88
CA THR A 202 25.86 16.16 2.23
C THR A 202 24.99 17.20 2.96
N THR A 203 23.98 16.75 3.69
CA THR A 203 23.09 17.60 4.50
C THR A 203 23.60 17.78 5.93
N ALA A 204 24.64 17.02 6.31
CA ALA A 204 25.34 17.12 7.59
C ALA A 204 26.86 17.28 7.39
N ALA A 205 27.56 17.67 8.46
CA ALA A 205 29.02 17.80 8.50
C ALA A 205 29.70 16.41 8.64
N LEU A 206 29.72 15.66 7.55
CA LEU A 206 30.21 14.28 7.51
C LEU A 206 31.72 14.20 7.25
N LYS A 207 32.36 13.15 7.76
CA LYS A 207 33.81 12.89 7.63
C LYS A 207 34.09 11.56 6.94
N ASN A 208 35.26 11.47 6.30
CA ASN A 208 35.74 10.28 5.60
C ASN A 208 34.65 9.62 4.73
N VAL A 209 33.94 10.44 3.94
CA VAL A 209 32.80 9.96 3.15
C VAL A 209 33.32 9.03 2.05
N GLN A 210 32.75 7.83 2.01
CA GLN A 210 33.01 6.81 0.99
C GLN A 210 31.71 6.47 0.27
N TYR A 211 31.81 5.97 -0.95
CA TYR A 211 30.65 5.55 -1.73
C TYR A 211 30.95 4.30 -2.55
N GLU A 212 29.90 3.58 -2.92
CA GLU A 212 29.94 2.45 -3.86
C GLU A 212 28.65 2.45 -4.70
N VAL A 213 28.73 1.90 -5.91
CA VAL A 213 27.60 1.91 -6.87
C VAL A 213 27.19 0.49 -7.19
N LEU A 214 25.89 0.22 -7.14
CA LEU A 214 25.27 -1.06 -7.48
C LEU A 214 24.29 -0.90 -8.64
N SER A 215 24.12 -1.95 -9.42
CA SER A 215 23.05 -2.06 -10.42
C SER A 215 21.69 -2.34 -9.78
N VAL A 216 20.60 -2.27 -10.56
CA VAL A 216 19.24 -2.58 -10.07
C VAL A 216 19.07 -4.02 -9.57
N ASP A 217 19.86 -4.97 -10.06
CA ASP A 217 19.90 -6.37 -9.58
C ASP A 217 20.88 -6.57 -8.41
N GLY A 218 21.39 -5.50 -7.80
CA GLY A 218 22.21 -5.53 -6.58
C GLY A 218 23.67 -5.94 -6.78
N ARG A 219 24.16 -6.06 -8.03
CA ARG A 219 25.58 -6.34 -8.30
C ARG A 219 26.42 -5.08 -8.08
N LEU A 220 27.63 -5.25 -7.55
CA LEU A 220 28.57 -4.16 -7.32
C LEU A 220 29.21 -3.71 -8.65
N VAL A 221 28.83 -2.54 -9.14
CA VAL A 221 29.35 -1.94 -10.40
C VAL A 221 30.56 -1.05 -10.14
N ARG A 222 30.61 -0.38 -8.98
CA ARG A 222 31.81 0.35 -8.51
C ARG A 222 32.11 0.00 -7.06
N GLN A 223 33.32 -0.47 -6.80
CA GLN A 223 33.81 -0.78 -5.45
C GLN A 223 33.86 0.47 -4.56
N ARG A 224 33.88 0.25 -3.25
CA ARG A 224 33.90 1.33 -2.26
C ARG A 224 35.14 2.19 -2.39
N ALA A 225 34.95 3.48 -2.65
CA ALA A 225 36.02 4.47 -2.81
C ALA A 225 35.72 5.73 -1.97
N PRO A 226 36.74 6.51 -1.56
CA PRO A 226 36.54 7.84 -1.01
C PRO A 226 35.82 8.76 -1.99
N LEU A 227 34.91 9.61 -1.48
CA LEU A 227 34.16 10.57 -2.29
C LEU A 227 35.03 11.73 -2.82
N GLY A 228 36.16 12.02 -2.16
CA GLY A 228 37.18 12.94 -2.68
C GLY A 228 36.69 14.38 -2.87
N ASP A 229 36.56 14.79 -4.12
CA ASP A 229 36.14 16.13 -4.56
C ASP A 229 34.61 16.36 -4.50
N GLY A 230 33.84 15.38 -4.02
CA GLY A 230 32.38 15.43 -3.98
C GLY A 230 31.72 15.02 -5.29
N MET A 231 32.49 14.59 -6.30
CA MET A 231 31.99 14.28 -7.64
C MET A 231 32.13 12.79 -7.97
N ILE A 232 31.02 12.17 -8.35
CA ILE A 232 31.00 10.83 -8.92
C ILE A 232 30.99 10.98 -10.44
N ARG A 233 32.10 10.57 -11.07
CA ARG A 233 32.24 10.52 -12.53
C ARG A 233 31.52 9.27 -13.09
N PRO A 234 30.85 9.34 -14.25
CA PRO A 234 30.02 8.25 -14.79
C PRO A 234 30.85 7.16 -15.50
N ASP A 235 32.17 7.31 -15.53
CA ASP A 235 33.11 6.48 -16.27
C ASP A 235 32.89 4.98 -15.99
N GLY A 236 32.66 4.21 -17.06
CA GLY A 236 32.43 2.76 -17.01
C GLY A 236 31.04 2.29 -16.55
N LEU A 237 30.04 3.15 -16.32
CA LEU A 237 28.74 2.72 -15.77
C LEU A 237 27.70 2.18 -16.78
N GLU A 238 27.77 2.55 -18.07
CA GLU A 238 26.67 2.41 -19.07
C GLU A 238 25.39 3.24 -18.74
N ALA A 239 24.47 3.38 -19.70
CA ALA A 239 23.21 4.13 -19.54
C ALA A 239 22.19 3.31 -18.73
N GLY A 240 21.55 3.89 -17.71
CA GLY A 240 20.61 3.17 -16.87
C GLY A 240 20.46 3.67 -15.43
N VAL A 241 19.82 2.83 -14.62
CA VAL A 241 19.53 3.10 -13.20
C VAL A 241 20.48 2.31 -12.30
N PHE A 242 20.98 2.99 -11.27
CA PHE A 242 21.91 2.46 -10.28
C PHE A 242 21.50 2.89 -8.88
N PHE A 243 22.04 2.22 -7.86
CA PHE A 243 21.94 2.62 -6.46
C PHE A 243 23.30 3.03 -5.92
N LEU A 244 23.36 4.24 -5.37
CA LEU A 244 24.52 4.80 -4.69
C LEU A 244 24.37 4.58 -3.19
N ARG A 245 25.22 3.76 -2.58
CA ARG A 245 25.35 3.69 -1.11
C ARG A 245 26.49 4.58 -0.66
N ALA A 246 26.23 5.50 0.26
CA ALA A 246 27.26 6.35 0.86
C ALA A 246 27.47 5.99 2.33
N TYR A 247 28.71 6.19 2.79
CA TYR A 247 29.16 5.84 4.13
C TYR A 247 29.96 7.00 4.72
N SER A 248 29.87 7.22 6.04
CA SER A 248 30.74 8.14 6.79
C SER A 248 31.27 7.41 8.02
N GLU A 249 32.58 7.50 8.27
CA GLU A 249 33.26 6.73 9.33
C GLU A 249 32.89 5.22 9.32
N GLY A 250 32.74 4.64 8.12
CA GLY A 250 32.38 3.24 7.90
C GLY A 250 30.87 2.90 8.04
N LYS A 251 30.06 3.77 8.63
CA LYS A 251 28.59 3.58 8.78
C LYS A 251 27.84 4.02 7.53
N LEU A 252 26.79 3.28 7.15
CA LEU A 252 25.89 3.68 6.06
C LEU A 252 25.13 4.96 6.47
N ILE A 253 25.11 5.96 5.61
CA ILE A 253 24.44 7.26 5.82
C ILE A 253 23.24 7.49 4.88
N GLY A 254 22.89 6.45 4.10
CA GLY A 254 21.77 6.42 3.18
C GLY A 254 22.08 5.74 1.85
N VAL A 255 21.03 5.53 1.06
CA VAL A 255 21.09 5.00 -0.30
C VAL A 255 20.24 5.89 -1.20
N LEU A 256 20.71 6.18 -2.42
CA LEU A 256 19.95 6.96 -3.40
C LEU A 256 19.98 6.30 -4.79
N LYS A 257 18.88 6.47 -5.52
CA LYS A 257 18.81 6.18 -6.95
C LYS A 257 19.70 7.16 -7.72
N LEU A 258 20.55 6.65 -8.60
CA LEU A 258 21.37 7.39 -9.54
C LEU A 258 20.92 7.00 -10.95
N VAL A 259 20.64 7.98 -11.80
CA VAL A 259 20.19 7.76 -13.18
C VAL A 259 21.20 8.36 -14.14
N ARG A 260 21.85 7.49 -14.92
CA ARG A 260 22.67 7.89 -16.06
C ARG A 260 21.82 7.77 -17.32
N HIS A 261 21.84 8.81 -18.16
CA HIS A 261 21.18 8.80 -19.46
C HIS A 261 22.01 8.04 -20.52
#